data_AF-A0A6N7GUS7-F1
#
_entry.id   AF-A0A6N7GUS7-F1
#
_cell.length_a   1.000
_cell.length_b   1.000
_cell.length_c   1.000
_cell.angle_alpha   90.00
_cell.angle_beta   90.00
_cell.angle_gamma   90.00
#
_symmetry.space_group_name_H-M   'P 1'
#
loop_
_entity.id
_entity.type
_entity.pdbx_description
1 polymer ?
#
loop_
_entity_poly.entity_id
_entity_poly.type
_entity_poly.pdbx_seq_one_letter_code
_entity_poly.pdbx_strand_id
1 'polypeptide(L)' 'MPDIRLSIAEIDERIAAIRENLRVLVEQAAAYSGAADEELMSRRIAEQEAQLERLTKRRDELTRPNQSKS' A
#
# COMPACT_ATOMS: atom_id res chain seq x y z
N MET A 1 -16.94 8.44 14.54
CA MET A 1 -16.44 7.28 13.77
C MET A 1 -15.55 6.51 14.73
N PRO A 2 -15.84 5.24 15.07
CA PRO A 2 -14.98 4.50 15.98
C PRO A 2 -13.58 4.48 15.37
N ASP A 3 -12.55 4.76 16.16
CA ASP A 3 -11.17 4.56 15.76
C ASP A 3 -10.97 3.09 15.39
N ILE A 4 -11.19 2.75 14.11
CA ILE A 4 -11.07 1.38 13.60
C ILE A 4 -9.58 1.05 13.62
N ARG A 5 -9.11 0.56 14.76
CA ARG A 5 -7.82 -0.12 14.84
C ARG A 5 -7.93 -1.35 13.96
N LEU A 6 -7.40 -1.26 12.74
CA LEU A 6 -7.29 -2.39 11.83
C LEU A 6 -6.49 -3.49 12.52
N SER A 7 -7.03 -4.70 12.49
CA SER A 7 -6.32 -5.91 12.87
C SER A 7 -5.17 -6.20 11.90
N ILE A 8 -4.21 -7.02 12.32
CA ILE A 8 -3.10 -7.47 11.45
C ILE A 8 -3.66 -8.15 10.19
N ALA A 9 -4.73 -8.94 10.31
CA ALA A 9 -5.36 -9.61 9.17
C ALA A 9 -5.95 -8.62 8.15
N GLU A 10 -6.63 -7.57 8.62
CA GLU A 10 -7.17 -6.51 7.74
C GLU A 10 -6.06 -5.68 7.09
N ILE A 11 -4.94 -5.47 7.78
CA ILE A 11 -3.77 -4.80 7.19
C ILE A 11 -3.14 -5.68 6.12
N ASP A 12 -3.01 -6.99 6.36
CA ASP A 12 -2.45 -7.94 5.40
C ASP A 12 -3.32 -8.07 4.15
N GLU A 13 -4.64 -8.09 4.29
CA GLU A 13 -5.59 -8.07 3.17
C GLU A 13 -5.43 -6.80 2.33
N ARG A 14 -5.37 -5.63 2.98
CA ARG A 14 -5.18 -4.35 2.27
C ARG A 14 -3.82 -4.27 1.58
N ILE A 15 -2.76 -4.78 2.20
CA ILE A 15 -1.42 -4.87 1.60
C ILE A 15 -1.48 -5.76 0.35
N ALA A 16 -2.14 -6.90 0.41
CA ALA A 16 -2.28 -7.81 -0.74
C ALA A 16 -3.03 -7.13 -1.89
N ALA A 17 -4.15 -6.43 -1.60
CA ALA A 17 -4.91 -5.69 -2.60
C ALA A 17 -4.08 -4.57 -3.27
N ILE A 18 -3.30 -3.80 -2.49
CA ILE A 18 -2.46 -2.73 -3.04
C ILE A 18 -1.33 -3.31 -3.91
N ARG A 19 -0.72 -4.43 -3.51
CA ARG A 19 0.33 -5.09 -4.30
C ARG A 19 -0.20 -5.57 -5.64
N GLU A 20 -1.41 -6.13 -5.67
CA GLU A 20 -2.05 -6.54 -6.92
C GLU A 20 -2.36 -5.34 -7.80
N ASN A 21 -2.90 -4.26 -7.23
CA ASN A 21 -3.15 -3.03 -7.98
C ASN A 21 -1.88 -2.40 -8.55
N LEU A 22 -0.78 -2.39 -7.79
CA LEU A 22 0.53 -1.91 -8.27
C LEU A 22 1.02 -2.74 -9.45
N ARG A 23 0.89 -4.07 -9.38
CA ARG A 23 1.26 -4.96 -10.49
C ARG A 23 0.48 -4.61 -11.76
N VAL A 24 -0.84 -4.48 -11.65
CA VAL A 24 -1.71 -4.13 -12.78
C VAL A 24 -1.35 -2.75 -13.34
N LEU A 25 -1.07 -1.76 -12.49
CA LEU A 25 -0.67 -0.42 -12.93
C LEU A 25 0.67 -0.41 -13.67
N VAL A 26 1.65 -1.20 -13.21
CA VAL A 26 2.94 -1.35 -13.89
C VAL A 26 2.78 -2.04 -15.24
N GLU A 27 1.97 -3.09 -15.31
CA GLU A 27 1.64 -3.77 -16.58
C GLU A 27 0.93 -2.82 -17.57
N GLN A 28 0.00 -1.99 -17.08
CA GLN A 28 -0.68 -0.99 -17.89
C GLN A 28 0.26 0.12 -18.37
N ALA A 29 1.12 0.65 -17.49
CA ALA A 29 2.09 1.68 -17.84
C ALA A 29 3.09 1.17 -18.90
N ALA A 30 3.45 -0.12 -18.84
CA ALA A 30 4.29 -0.75 -19.87
C ALA A 30 3.55 -0.95 -21.21
N ALA A 31 2.22 -1.13 -21.18
CA ALA A 31 1.39 -1.36 -22.37
C ALA A 31 0.96 -0.07 -23.09
N TYR A 32 0.74 1.03 -22.36
CA TYR A 32 0.28 2.32 -22.89
C TYR A 32 1.40 3.37 -22.81
N SER A 33 2.25 3.47 -23.85
CA SER A 33 3.32 4.48 -23.92
C SER A 33 2.83 5.81 -24.53
N GLY A 34 1.88 6.46 -23.86
CA GLY A 34 1.38 7.79 -24.22
C GLY A 34 1.70 8.81 -23.12
N ALA A 35 2.31 9.94 -23.46
CA ALA A 35 2.85 10.91 -22.48
C ALA A 35 1.81 11.44 -21.46
N ALA A 36 0.53 11.54 -21.83
CA ALA A 36 -0.53 11.99 -20.92
C ALA A 36 -0.96 10.89 -19.93
N ASP A 37 -0.93 9.63 -20.35
CA ASP A 37 -1.28 8.49 -19.51
C ASP A 37 -0.14 8.12 -18.56
N GLU A 38 1.12 8.32 -18.98
CA GLU A 38 2.31 8.05 -18.17
C GLU A 38 2.36 8.87 -16.87
N GLU A 39 2.05 10.16 -16.91
CA GLU A 39 2.07 11.01 -15.71
C GLU A 39 0.96 10.62 -14.72
N LEU A 40 -0.25 10.33 -15.24
CA LEU A 40 -1.37 9.89 -14.40
C LEU A 40 -1.09 8.53 -13.76
N MET A 41 -0.53 7.58 -14.52
CA MET A 41 -0.16 6.25 -14.01
C MET A 41 0.97 6.36 -12.99
N SER A 42 1.99 7.17 -13.25
CA SER A 42 3.10 7.43 -12.33
C SER A 42 2.61 7.99 -10.99
N ARG A 43 1.69 8.98 -11.02
CA ARG A 43 1.08 9.53 -9.79
C ARG A 43 0.31 8.46 -9.01
N ARG A 44 -0.50 7.63 -9.69
CA ARG A 44 -1.26 6.55 -9.04
C ARG A 44 -0.37 5.48 -8.42
N ILE A 45 0.73 5.13 -9.10
CA ILE A 45 1.73 4.19 -8.58
C ILE A 45 2.34 4.77 -7.29
N ALA A 46 2.80 6.02 -7.33
CA ALA A 46 3.39 6.68 -6.16
C ALA A 46 2.43 6.76 -4.96
N GLU A 47 1.15 7.04 -5.19
CA GLU A 47 0.13 7.05 -4.14
C GLU A 47 -0.05 5.67 -3.48
N GLN A 48 -0.07 4.61 -4.29
CA GLN A 48 -0.22 3.24 -3.82
C GLN A 48 1.03 2.74 -3.09
N GLU A 49 2.23 3.07 -3.57
CA GLU A 49 3.48 2.77 -2.87
C GLU A 49 3.53 3.45 -1.49
N ALA A 50 3.14 4.73 -1.42
CA ALA A 50 3.07 5.45 -0.15
C ALA A 50 2.05 4.83 0.81
N GLN A 51 0.91 4.34 0.29
CA GLN A 51 -0.08 3.63 1.11
C GLN A 51 0.44 2.27 1.59
N LEU A 52 1.12 1.52 0.73
CA LEU A 52 1.75 0.25 1.06
C LEU A 52 2.80 0.42 2.17
N GLU A 53 3.62 1.47 2.09
CA GLU A 53 4.61 1.79 3.11
C GLU A 53 3.95 2.09 4.47
N ARG A 54 2.90 2.92 4.49
CA ARG A 54 2.16 3.24 5.72
C ARG A 54 1.56 1.99 6.37
N LEU A 55 0.93 1.12 5.57
CA LEU A 55 0.33 -0.11 6.07
C LEU A 55 1.38 -1.11 6.57
N THR A 56 2.51 -1.22 5.87
CA THR A 56 3.63 -2.07 6.28
C THR A 56 4.21 -1.61 7.61
N LYS A 57 4.48 -0.30 7.77
CA LYS A 57 4.92 0.27 9.06
C LYS A 57 3.91 0.00 10.17
N ARG A 58 2.61 0.17 9.88
CA ARG A 58 1.55 -0.10 10.87
C ARG A 58 1.49 -1.57 11.26
N ARG A 59 1.67 -2.49 10.32
CA ARG A 59 1.78 -3.92 10.58
C ARG A 59 2.98 -4.23 11.48
N ASP A 60 4.13 -3.64 11.18
CA ASP A 60 5.36 -3.85 11.93
C ASP A 60 5.22 -3.33 13.38
N GLU A 61 4.54 -2.19 13.58
CA GLU A 61 4.22 -1.67 14.91
C GLU A 61 3.32 -2.63 15.72
N LEU A 62 2.35 -3.27 15.08
CA LEU A 62 1.43 -4.20 15.73
C LEU A 62 2.01 -5.59 15.97
N THR A 63 2.97 -6.01 15.14
CA THR A 63 3.66 -7.30 15.25
C THR A 63 4.91 -7.23 16.10
N ARG A 64 5.46 -6.03 16.34
CA ARG A 64 6.60 -5.85 17.25
C ARG A 64 6.16 -6.30 18.65
N PRO A 65 6.87 -7.27 19.27
CA PRO A 65 6.56 -7.67 20.63
C PRO A 65 6.66 -6.44 21.53
N ASN A 66 5.53 -6.13 22.18
CA ASN A 66 5.30 -5.03 23.11
C ASN A 66 6.60 -4.53 23.79
N GLN A 67 7.19 -3.42 23.32
CA GLN A 67 8.29 -2.75 24.03
C GLN A 67 7.78 -1.98 25.27
N SER A 68 6.75 -2.50 25.93
CA SER A 68 6.37 -2.07 27.27
C SER A 68 7.06 -2.99 28.27
N LYS A 69 8.27 -2.59 28.68
CA LYS A 69 8.84 -2.69 30.04
C LYS A 69 10.35 -2.42 29.98
N SER A 70 10.72 -1.17 30.19
CA SER A 70 11.92 -0.78 30.95
C SER A 70 11.59 0.52 31.68
#